data_AF-I3C3B3-F1
#
_entry.id   AF-I3C3B3-F1
#
_cell.length_a   1.000
_cell.length_b   1.000
_cell.length_c   1.000
_cell.angle_alpha   90.00
_cell.angle_beta   90.00
_cell.angle_gamma   90.00
#
_symmetry.space_group_name_H-M   'P 1'
#
loop_
_entity.id
_entity.type
_entity.pdbx_description
1 polymer ?
#
loop_
_entity_poly.entity_id
_entity_poly.type
_entity_poly.pdbx_seq_one_letter_code
_entity_poly.pdbx_strand_id
1 'polypeptide(L)'
;MKKQELIQLLKYSSPTSIWVVSYKNELQELQCPIKVIAIKDIGGLKQGKIYSVTYIKLATNLKVVFIIKGQPYFYYHFEILTPR
;
A
#
# COMPACT_ATOMS: atom_id res chain seq x y z
N MET A 1 -3.66 10.97 19.70
CA MET A 1 -4.50 11.40 18.57
C MET A 1 -5.96 11.34 18.99
N LYS A 2 -6.76 12.38 18.72
CA LYS A 2 -8.18 12.39 19.06
C LYS A 2 -8.99 11.67 17.98
N LYS A 3 -10.07 10.98 18.36
CA LYS A 3 -10.95 10.21 17.45
C LYS A 3 -11.39 11.01 16.20
N GLN A 4 -11.59 12.31 16.34
CA GLN A 4 -12.01 13.21 15.26
C GLN A 4 -10.93 13.41 14.19
N GLU A 5 -9.65 13.50 14.59
CA GLU A 5 -8.51 13.66 13.66
C GLU A 5 -8.36 12.41 12.78
N LEU A 6 -8.52 11.22 13.38
CA LEU A 6 -8.51 9.96 12.66
C LEU A 6 -9.62 9.88 11.60
N ILE A 7 -10.85 10.29 11.96
CA ILE A 7 -11.98 10.30 11.03
C ILE A 7 -11.71 11.23 9.85
N GLN A 8 -11.12 12.40 10.09
CA GLN A 8 -10.78 13.32 9.01
C GLN A 8 -9.75 12.72 8.05
N LEU A 9 -8.72 12.05 8.57
CA LEU A 9 -7.71 11.41 7.72
C LEU A 9 -8.32 10.28 6.87
N LEU A 10 -9.22 9.48 7.44
CA LEU A 10 -9.87 8.37 6.75
C LEU A 10 -10.76 8.83 5.59
N LYS A 11 -11.32 10.05 5.63
CA LYS A 11 -12.13 10.62 4.53
C LYS A 11 -11.37 10.74 3.22
N TYR A 12 -10.05 10.93 3.30
CA TYR A 12 -9.18 11.07 2.13
C TYR A 12 -8.49 9.76 1.74
N SER A 13 -8.74 8.68 2.48
CA SER A 13 -8.17 7.36 2.19
C SER A 13 -9.10 6.56 1.29
N SER A 14 -8.56 5.99 0.21
CA SER A 14 -9.24 5.05 -0.66
C SER A 14 -8.77 3.63 -0.35
N PRO A 15 -9.67 2.64 -0.18
CA PRO A 15 -9.27 1.25 0.01
C PRO A 15 -8.85 0.57 -1.30
N THR A 16 -9.17 1.18 -2.44
CA THR A 16 -9.03 0.61 -3.79
C THR A 16 -8.02 1.36 -4.66
N SER A 17 -7.44 2.46 -4.18
CA SER A 17 -6.42 3.20 -4.89
C SER A 17 -5.42 3.88 -3.97
N ILE A 18 -4.22 4.15 -4.49
CA ILE A 18 -3.20 4.95 -3.82
C ILE A 18 -2.58 5.94 -4.80
N TRP A 19 -2.31 7.13 -4.31
CA TRP A 19 -1.56 8.14 -5.04
C TRP A 19 -0.06 7.98 -4.76
N VAL A 20 0.74 7.90 -5.81
CA VAL A 20 2.21 7.77 -5.74
C VAL A 20 2.87 8.86 -6.55
N VAL A 21 4.10 9.22 -6.17
CA VAL A 21 4.97 10.06 -6.99
C VAL A 21 5.87 9.14 -7.80
N SER A 22 5.76 9.21 -9.12
CA SER A 22 6.57 8.40 -10.02
C SER A 22 8.01 8.91 -10.09
N TYR A 23 8.90 8.12 -10.70
CA TYR A 23 10.29 8.54 -10.97
C TYR A 23 10.39 9.76 -11.91
N LYS A 24 9.33 10.07 -12.65
CA LYS A 24 9.19 11.28 -13.49
C LYS A 24 8.71 12.50 -12.69
N ASN A 25 8.59 12.38 -11.36
CA ASN A 25 8.00 13.39 -10.48
C ASN A 25 6.53 13.71 -10.83
N GLU A 26 5.81 12.71 -11.36
CA GLU A 26 4.40 12.83 -11.70
C GLU A 26 3.55 12.19 -10.61
N LEU A 27 2.47 12.87 -10.23
CA LEU A 27 1.49 12.32 -9.32
C LEU A 27 0.58 11.35 -10.10
N GLN A 28 0.60 10.07 -9.74
CA GLN A 28 -0.13 9.00 -10.41
C GLN A 28 -1.05 8.28 -9.43
N GLU A 29 -2.31 8.08 -9.81
CA GLU A 29 -3.23 7.22 -9.07
C GLU A 29 -3.10 5.78 -9.57
N LEU A 30 -2.81 4.85 -8.65
CA LEU A 30 -2.75 3.42 -8.92
C LEU A 30 -4.00 2.75 -8.38
N GLN A 31 -4.74 2.08 -9.25
CA GLN A 31 -5.93 1.30 -8.89
C GLN A 31 -5.54 -0.13 -8.51
N CYS A 32 -6.13 -0.65 -7.43
CA CYS A 32 -6.03 -2.07 -7.08
C CYS A 32 -6.73 -2.94 -8.13
N PRO A 33 -6.16 -4.11 -8.49
CA PRO A 33 -4.96 -4.69 -7.90
C PRO A 33 -3.65 -4.07 -8.41
N ILE A 34 -2.71 -3.81 -7.48
CA ILE A 34 -1.38 -3.27 -7.79
C ILE A 34 -0.34 -4.37 -7.61
N LYS A 35 0.66 -4.44 -8.50
CA LYS A 35 1.79 -5.37 -8.38
C LYS A 35 2.91 -4.75 -7.54
N VAL A 36 3.44 -5.52 -6.60
CA VAL A 36 4.56 -5.10 -5.74
C VAL A 36 5.59 -6.21 -5.61
N ILE A 37 6.87 -5.86 -5.42
CA ILE A 37 7.96 -6.81 -5.13
C ILE A 37 8.29 -6.74 -3.64
N ALA A 38 8.38 -7.90 -2.97
CA ALA A 38 8.87 -7.94 -1.59
C ALA A 38 10.38 -7.69 -1.53
N ILE A 39 10.83 -6.71 -0.75
CA ILE A 39 12.27 -6.35 -0.65
C ILE A 39 13.03 -7.22 0.37
N LYS A 40 12.32 -8.00 1.19
CA LYS A 40 12.87 -8.98 2.14
C LYS A 40 11.84 -10.09 2.40
N ASP A 41 12.20 -11.10 3.17
CA ASP A 41 11.25 -12.11 3.66
C ASP A 41 10.38 -11.52 4.80
N ILE A 42 9.05 -11.62 4.68
CA ILE A 42 8.09 -11.15 5.72
C ILE A 42 6.93 -12.14 5.84
N GLY A 43 6.79 -12.78 7.00
CA GLY A 43 5.77 -13.80 7.23
C GLY A 43 5.87 -14.92 6.18
N GLY A 44 4.80 -15.13 5.40
CA GLY A 44 4.76 -16.10 4.30
C GLY A 44 5.23 -15.57 2.94
N LEU A 45 5.68 -14.31 2.85
CA LEU A 45 6.13 -13.68 1.60
C LEU A 45 7.65 -13.78 1.47
N LYS A 46 8.11 -14.01 0.25
CA LYS A 46 9.52 -14.24 -0.09
C LYS A 46 10.09 -13.07 -0.87
N GLN A 47 11.30 -12.67 -0.51
CA GLN A 47 12.07 -11.62 -1.17
C GLN A 47 12.14 -11.85 -2.68
N GLY A 48 12.04 -10.76 -3.45
CA GLY A 48 12.14 -10.76 -4.92
C GLY A 48 10.89 -11.28 -5.63
N LYS A 49 9.90 -11.83 -4.93
CA LYS A 49 8.65 -12.29 -5.54
C LYS A 49 7.65 -11.15 -5.69
N ILE A 50 6.89 -11.22 -6.79
CA ILE A 50 5.80 -10.31 -7.09
C ILE A 50 4.53 -10.79 -6.40
N TYR A 51 3.84 -9.85 -5.75
CA TYR A 51 2.56 -10.06 -5.10
C TYR A 51 1.53 -9.06 -5.62
N SER A 52 0.25 -9.46 -5.58
CA SER A 52 -0.88 -8.61 -5.92
C SER A 52 -1.48 -8.03 -4.64
N VAL A 53 -1.51 -6.71 -4.55
CA VAL A 53 -2.18 -5.96 -3.48
C VAL A 53 -3.64 -5.80 -3.88
N THR A 54 -4.56 -6.43 -3.14
CA THR A 54 -5.99 -6.40 -3.45
C THR A 54 -6.70 -5.20 -2.82
N TYR A 55 -6.22 -4.74 -1.67
CA TYR A 55 -6.72 -3.55 -0.99
C TYR A 55 -5.58 -2.81 -0.30
N ILE A 56 -5.80 -1.51 -0.10
CA ILE A 56 -4.95 -0.65 0.71
C ILE A 56 -5.76 -0.25 1.94
N LYS A 57 -5.15 -0.27 3.13
CA LYS A 57 -5.82 0.18 4.37
C LYS A 57 -4.85 0.99 5.22
N LEU A 58 -5.38 1.61 6.27
CA LEU A 58 -4.58 2.22 7.33
C LEU A 58 -4.63 1.35 8.57
N ALA A 59 -3.46 1.08 9.16
CA ALA A 59 -3.36 0.49 10.49
C ALA A 59 -3.76 1.52 11.56
N THR A 60 -3.93 1.07 12.81
CA THR A 60 -4.27 1.95 13.97
C THR A 60 -3.21 3.02 14.25
N ASN A 61 -1.97 2.79 13.80
CA ASN A 61 -0.88 3.76 13.83
C ASN A 61 -0.80 4.65 12.57
N LEU A 62 -1.84 4.64 11.73
CA LEU A 62 -1.97 5.39 10.49
C LEU A 62 -0.95 5.06 9.40
N LYS A 63 -0.19 3.97 9.55
CA LYS A 63 0.67 3.49 8.48
C LYS A 63 -0.15 2.74 7.45
N VAL A 64 0.19 2.96 6.18
CA VAL A 64 -0.41 2.23 5.06
C VAL A 64 -0.05 0.74 5.15
N VAL A 65 -1.06 -0.10 4.96
CA VAL A 65 -0.92 -1.54 4.85
C VAL A 65 -1.50 -2.03 3.53
N PHE A 66 -0.76 -2.92 2.89
CA PHE A 66 -1.18 -3.66 1.71
C PHE A 66 -1.84 -4.97 2.13
N ILE A 67 -3.02 -5.22 1.60
CA ILE A 67 -3.72 -6.49 1.78
C ILE A 67 -3.29 -7.43 0.65
N ILE A 68 -2.53 -8.46 0.99
CA ILE A 68 -2.02 -9.47 0.05
C ILE A 68 -2.55 -10.81 0.52
N LYS A 69 -3.31 -11.52 -0.33
CA LYS A 69 -3.96 -12.80 0.02
C LYS A 69 -4.79 -12.71 1.32
N GLY A 70 -5.47 -11.59 1.52
CA GLY A 70 -6.30 -11.34 2.72
C GLY A 70 -5.51 -10.96 3.98
N GLN A 71 -4.17 -10.97 3.94
CA GLN A 71 -3.31 -10.65 5.08
C GLN A 71 -2.72 -9.23 4.96
N PRO A 72 -2.69 -8.44 6.05
CA PRO A 72 -2.12 -7.10 6.04
C PRO A 72 -0.59 -7.12 6.19
N TYR A 73 0.10 -6.36 5.34
CA TYR A 73 1.53 -6.12 5.42
C TYR A 73 1.83 -4.63 5.30
N PHE A 74 2.79 -4.11 6.06
CA PHE A 74 3.16 -2.70 5.92
C PHE A 74 3.77 -2.39 4.56
N TYR A 75 3.42 -1.24 3.98
CA TYR A 75 3.84 -0.85 2.62
C TYR A 75 5.37 -0.82 2.43
N TYR A 76 6.11 -0.43 3.46
CA TYR A 76 7.58 -0.28 3.43
C TYR A 76 8.36 -1.61 3.32
N HIS A 77 7.65 -2.73 3.20
CA HIS A 77 8.22 -4.03 2.87
C HIS A 77 8.23 -4.33 1.38
N PHE A 78 7.74 -3.41 0.56
CA PHE A 78 7.58 -3.64 -0.86
C PHE A 78 8.01 -2.44 -1.70
N GLU A 79 8.43 -2.74 -2.93
CA GLU A 79 8.55 -1.78 -4.02
C GLU A 79 7.33 -1.91 -4.93
N ILE A 80 6.72 -0.78 -5.28
CA ILE A 80 5.58 -0.75 -6.19
C ILE A 80 6.08 -0.85 -7.64
N LEU A 81 5.52 -1.78 -8.40
CA LEU A 81 5.80 -1.89 -9.82
C LEU A 81 4.88 -0.95 -10.60
N THR A 82 5.38 0.21 -10.96
CA THR A 82 4.68 1.13 -11.88
C THR A 82 5.06 0.86 -13.33
N PRO A 83 4.11 0.98 -14.28
CA PRO A 83 4.45 1.04 -15.71
C PRO A 83 5.41 2.21 -15.97
N ARG A 84 6.41 2.02 -16.83
CA ARG A 84 7.35 3.08 -17.21
C ARG A 84 6.74 4.10 -18.16
#